data_AF-A0A7L5E140-F1
#
_entry.id   AF-A0A7L5E140-F1
#
_cell.length_a   1.000
_cell.length_b   1.000
_cell.length_c   1.000
_cell.angle_alpha   90.00
_cell.angle_beta   90.00
_cell.angle_gamma   90.00
#
_symmetry.space_group_name_H-M   'P 1'
#
loop_
_entity.id
_entity.type
_entity.pdbx_description
1 polymer ?
#
loop_
_entity_poly.entity_id
_entity_poly.type
_entity_poly.pdbx_seq_one_letter_code
_entity_poly.pdbx_strand_id
1 'polypeptide(L)' 'MANTFEIDIPMKDHPMAVVVKSRDDESTAVVYDLFYCDQLCGCIFKNEHSIWIYEPHQHAGLLLGPEQIQHLGKEIDAQA' A
#
# COMPACT_ATOMS: atom_id res chain seq x y z
N MET A 1 9.51 9.60 -10.88
CA MET A 1 8.18 10.05 -11.38
C MET A 1 7.25 9.62 -10.28
N ALA A 2 6.68 10.56 -9.53
CA ALA A 2 5.87 10.23 -8.36
C ALA A 2 4.56 9.58 -8.83
N ASN A 3 4.59 8.26 -9.05
CA ASN A 3 3.43 7.48 -9.42
C ASN A 3 2.49 7.44 -8.20
N THR A 4 1.42 8.22 -8.30
CA THR A 4 0.35 8.29 -7.32
C THR A 4 -0.92 7.75 -7.96
N PHE A 5 -1.55 6.79 -7.30
CA PHE A 5 -2.79 6.17 -7.78
C PHE A 5 -3.65 5.72 -6.61
N GLU A 6 -4.92 5.41 -6.89
CA GLU A 6 -5.90 5.01 -5.88
C GLU A 6 -6.23 3.52 -6.05
N ILE A 7 -6.34 2.80 -4.93
CA ILE A 7 -6.72 1.39 -4.90
C ILE A 7 -7.88 1.19 -3.94
N ASP A 8 -8.93 0.53 -4.41
CA ASP A 8 -10.01 0.05 -3.57
C ASP A 8 -9.61 -1.24 -2.87
N ILE A 9 -9.55 -1.22 -1.54
CA ILE A 9 -9.33 -2.40 -0.71
C ILE A 9 -10.70 -3.00 -0.34
N PRO A 10 -10.97 -4.28 -0.64
CA PRO A 10 -12.22 -4.93 -0.26
C PRO A 10 -12.33 -5.06 1.27
N MET A 11 -13.37 -4.47 1.83
CA MET A 11 -13.77 -4.63 3.23
C MET A 11 -15.16 -5.27 3.32
N LYS A 12 -15.57 -5.68 4.53
CA LYS A 12 -16.86 -6.33 4.75
C LYS A 12 -18.07 -5.44 4.44
N ASP A 13 -17.98 -4.15 4.74
CA ASP A 13 -19.13 -3.24 4.61
C ASP A 13 -19.12 -2.50 3.27
N HIS A 14 -18.02 -1.81 2.97
CA HIS A 14 -17.81 -1.09 1.72
C HIS A 14 -16.32 -1.10 1.38
N PRO A 15 -15.95 -1.15 0.09
CA PRO A 15 -14.56 -0.97 -0.32
C PRO A 15 -14.00 0.31 0.26
N MET A 16 -12.73 0.27 0.64
CA MET A 16 -12.03 1.40 1.21
C MET A 16 -10.93 1.84 0.24
N ALA A 17 -11.07 3.05 -0.29
CA ALA A 17 -10.08 3.65 -1.18
C ALA A 17 -8.85 4.10 -0.39
N VAL A 18 -7.67 3.67 -0.82
CA VAL A 18 -6.38 4.17 -0.33
C VAL A 18 -5.60 4.80 -1.47
N VAL A 19 -4.97 5.93 -1.19
CA VAL A 19 -4.04 6.57 -2.12
C VAL A 19 -2.66 5.98 -1.89
N VAL A 20 -2.06 5.45 -2.94
CA VAL A 20 -0.74 4.86 -2.96
C VAL A 20 0.22 5.83 -3.62
N LYS A 21 1.34 6.11 -2.96
CA LYS A 21 2.41 6.96 -3.50
C LYS A 21 3.72 6.20 -3.51
N SER A 22 4.33 6.08 -4.68
CA SER A 22 5.70 5.55 -4.76
C SER A 22 6.66 6.48 -4.02
N ARG A 23 7.50 5.90 -3.16
CA ARG A 23 8.58 6.64 -2.50
C ARG A 23 9.78 6.65 -3.46
N ASP A 24 10.08 7.82 -4.03
CA ASP A 24 11.30 8.05 -4.82
C ASP A 24 12.49 8.06 -3.84
N ASP A 25 12.97 6.89 -3.42
CA ASP A 25 14.19 6.73 -2.61
C ASP A 25 15.23 5.93 -3.42
N GLU A 26 16.52 6.25 -3.31
CA GLU A 26 17.63 5.60 -4.06
C GLU A 26 17.88 4.13 -3.66
N SER A 27 17.00 3.58 -2.83
CA SER A 27 16.99 2.21 -2.34
C SER A 27 16.50 1.23 -3.41
N THR A 28 17.16 0.08 -3.50
CA THR A 28 16.77 -1.04 -4.38
C THR A 28 15.37 -1.62 -4.08
N ALA A 29 14.79 -1.32 -2.92
CA ALA A 29 13.45 -1.76 -2.55
C ALA A 29 12.39 -0.74 -3.01
N VAL A 30 11.42 -1.22 -3.79
CA VAL A 30 10.26 -0.42 -4.21
C VAL A 30 9.28 -0.31 -3.03
N VAL A 31 9.24 0.86 -2.41
CA VAL A 31 8.38 1.17 -1.27
C VAL A 31 7.25 2.10 -1.70
N TYR A 32 6.04 1.81 -1.23
CA TYR A 32 4.86 2.64 -1.48
C TYR A 32 4.23 3.08 -0.16
N ASP A 33 4.00 4.38 -0.04
CA ASP A 33 3.28 4.98 1.08
C ASP A 33 1.78 4.93 0.84
N LEU A 34 1.03 4.58 1.89
CA LEU A 34 -0.42 4.42 1.86
C LEU A 34 -1.08 5.55 2.65
N PHE A 35 -2.04 6.20 2.00
CA PHE A 35 -2.80 7.30 2.59
C PHE A 35 -4.29 6.95 2.60
N TYR A 36 -4.93 7.16 3.74
CA TYR A 36 -6.38 7.06 3.91
C TYR A 36 -6.90 8.37 4.51
N CYS A 37 -7.95 8.95 3.92
CA CYS A 37 -8.43 10.29 4.29
C CYS A 37 -7.31 11.34 4.40
N ASP A 38 -6.41 11.36 3.40
CA ASP A 38 -5.22 12.22 3.33
C ASP A 38 -4.17 12.03 4.47
N GLN A 39 -4.31 10.98 5.28
CA GLN A 39 -3.38 10.67 6.37
C GLN A 39 -2.54 9.43 6.06
N LEU A 40 -1.24 9.51 6.33
CA LEU A 40 -0.31 8.38 6.20
C LEU A 40 -0.72 7.28 7.20
N CYS A 41 -1.16 6.14 6.67
CA CYS A 41 -1.67 5.02 7.46
C CYS A 41 -0.72 3.81 7.48
N GLY A 42 0.25 3.76 6.58
CA GLY A 42 1.29 2.74 6.54
C GLY A 42 2.11 2.80 5.25
N CYS A 43 2.95 1.80 5.05
CA CYS A 43 3.63 1.57 3.78
C CYS A 43 3.59 0.08 3.40
N ILE A 44 3.77 -0.19 2.11
CA ILE A 44 3.87 -1.54 1.57
C ILE A 44 5.08 -1.63 0.65
N PHE A 45 5.82 -2.74 0.75
CA PHE A 45 6.99 -2.98 -0.08
C PHE A 45 7.10 -4.45 -0.44
N LYS A 46 7.83 -4.72 -1.53
CA LYS A 46 8.07 -6.08 -2.01
C LYS A 46 9.48 -6.49 -1.60
N ASN A 47 9.60 -7.60 -0.87
CA ASN A 47 10.91 -8.11 -0.47
C ASN A 47 11.60 -8.89 -1.61
N GLU A 48 12.83 -9.37 -1.37
CA GLU A 48 13.63 -10.15 -2.32
C GLU A 48 12.97 -11.46 -2.79
N HIS A 49 12.00 -11.97 -2.02
CA HIS A 49 11.24 -13.18 -2.34
C HIS A 49 9.91 -12.88 -3.06
N SER A 50 9.72 -11.67 -3.57
CA SER A 50 8.48 -11.21 -4.22
C SER A 50 7.24 -11.25 -3.31
N ILE A 51 7.45 -11.18 -1.99
CA ILE A 51 6.36 -11.14 -1.00
C ILE A 51 6.08 -9.67 -0.65
N TRP A 52 4.80 -9.31 -0.70
CA TRP A 52 4.31 -8.02 -0.26
C TRP A 52 4.21 -7.97 1.26
N ILE A 53 4.89 -6.98 1.86
CA ILE A 53 4.93 -6.74 3.30
C ILE A 53 4.30 -5.39 3.57
N TYR A 54 3.30 -5.37 4.46
CA TYR A 54 2.63 -4.16 4.91
C TYR A 54 3.10 -3.79 6.32
N GLU A 55 3.53 -2.54 6.50
CA GLU A 55 3.90 -1.97 7.78
C GLU A 55 2.93 -0.83 8.14
N PRO A 56 2.13 -0.98 9.21
CA PRO A 56 1.19 0.06 9.64
C PRO A 56 1.93 1.24 10.28
N HIS A 57 1.43 2.45 10.06
CA HIS A 57 1.95 3.66 10.69
C HIS A 57 1.34 3.85 12.10
N GLN A 58 2.12 4.29 13.09
CA GLN A 58 1.77 4.21 14.52
C GLN A 58 0.56 5.06 14.98
N HIS A 59 0.21 6.14 14.26
CA HIS A 59 -0.83 7.08 14.70
C HIS A 59 -2.21 6.84 14.07
N ALA A 60 -2.27 6.23 12.88
CA ALA A 60 -3.50 5.96 12.13
C ALA A 60 -3.36 4.64 11.36
N GLY A 61 -2.90 3.60 12.05
CA GLY A 61 -2.60 2.31 11.45
C GLY A 61 -3.86 1.66 10.88
N LEU A 62 -3.87 1.43 9.57
CA LEU A 62 -4.90 0.63 8.94
C LEU A 62 -4.64 -0.84 9.29
N LEU A 63 -5.61 -1.55 9.86
CA LEU A 63 -5.44 -2.98 10.15
C LEU A 63 -5.84 -3.79 8.92
N LEU A 64 -4.85 -4.25 8.17
CA LEU A 64 -5.04 -5.11 7.00
C LEU A 64 -4.76 -6.57 7.34
N GLY A 65 -5.67 -7.44 6.90
CA GLY A 65 -5.49 -8.88 6.88
C GLY A 65 -4.71 -9.35 5.64
N PRO A 66 -4.30 -10.64 5.61
CA PRO A 66 -3.46 -11.18 4.54
C PRO A 66 -4.05 -11.03 3.13
N GLU A 67 -5.36 -11.23 2.98
CA GLU A 67 -6.04 -11.11 1.69
C GLU A 67 -6.01 -9.67 1.15
N GLN A 68 -6.15 -8.69 2.04
CA GLN A 68 -6.13 -7.27 1.68
C GLN A 68 -4.72 -6.81 1.30
N ILE A 69 -3.69 -7.30 2.00
CA ILE A 69 -2.29 -7.05 1.65
C ILE A 69 -1.97 -7.65 0.27
N GLN A 70 -2.42 -8.88 0.00
CA GLN A 70 -2.23 -9.52 -1.31
C GLN A 70 -2.95 -8.79 -2.43
N HIS A 71 -4.19 -8.34 -2.18
CA HIS A 71 -4.97 -7.53 -3.13
C HIS A 71 -4.23 -6.23 -3.46
N LEU A 72 -3.83 -5.49 -2.43
CA LEU A 72 -3.11 -4.22 -2.58
C LEU A 72 -1.82 -4.39 -3.39
N GLY A 73 -1.04 -5.43 -3.09
CA GLY A 73 0.19 -5.72 -3.84
C GLY A 73 -0.04 -6.07 -5.31
N LYS A 74 -1.11 -6.82 -5.65
CA LYS A 74 -1.46 -7.14 -7.04
C LYS A 74 -1.89 -5.89 -7.83
N GLU A 75 -2.69 -5.04 -7.22
CA GLU A 75 -3.13 -3.79 -7.83
C GLU A 75 -1.96 -2.83 -8.04
N ILE A 76 -1.00 -2.78 -7.10
CA ILE A 76 0.25 -2.03 -7.27
C ILE A 76 1.06 -2.57 -8.45
N ASP A 77 1.27 -3.89 -8.53
CA ASP A 77 2.00 -4.53 -9.66
C ASP A 77 1.31 -4.27 -11.02
N ALA A 78 -0.01 -4.04 -11.04
CA ALA A 78 -0.75 -3.75 -12.27
C ALA A 78 -0.66 -2.27 -12.72
N GLN A 79 -0.35 -1.36 -11.79
CA GLN A 79 -0.33 0.09 -12.03
C GLN A 79 1.08 0.70 -12.07
N ALA A 80 2.08 0.00 -11.54
CA ALA A 80 3.50 0.40 -11.52
C ALA A 80 4.21 0.12 -12.84
#